data_AF-D3GGE0-F1
#
_entry.id   AF-D3GGE0-F1
#
_cell.length_a   1.000
_cell.length_b   1.000
_cell.length_c   1.000
_cell.angle_alpha   90.00
_cell.angle_beta   90.00
_cell.angle_gamma   90.00
#
_symmetry.space_group_name_H-M   'P 1'
#
loop_
_entity.id
_entity.type
_entity.pdbx_description
1 polymer ?
#
loop_
_entity_poly.entity_id
_entity_poly.type
_entity_poly.pdbx_seq_one_letter_code
_entity_poly.pdbx_strand_id
1 'polypeptide(L)'
;ATRWYRAPEIMLSFQSYTKAIDVWSIGCILAELLGGRPFFKGRDYVDQLNQILHYLGTPNEETLCRIGSPRAQEYVRNLPFMPKIPFQRLFPNANPDALDLLDRMLAFDPSERIT
;
A
#
# COMPACT_ATOMS: atom_id res chain seq x y z
N ALA A 1 9.42 11.03 12.38
CA ALA A 1 8.32 11.04 11.39
C ALA A 1 7.73 9.63 11.29
N THR A 2 6.42 9.49 11.49
CA THR A 2 5.76 8.18 11.66
C THR A 2 5.73 7.43 10.33
N ARG A 3 6.45 6.29 10.25
CA ARG A 3 6.65 5.49 9.02
C ARG A 3 5.36 4.89 8.46
N TRP A 4 4.32 4.80 9.28
CA TRP A 4 3.04 4.14 9.03
C TRP A 4 2.26 4.69 7.83
N TYR A 5 2.48 5.95 7.48
CA TYR A 5 1.78 6.64 6.39
C TYR A 5 2.60 6.72 5.11
N ARG A 6 3.81 6.16 5.06
CA ARG A 6 4.67 6.25 3.88
C ARG A 6 4.23 5.28 2.79
N ALA A 7 4.20 5.79 1.56
CA ALA A 7 3.87 5.02 0.37
C ALA A 7 4.93 3.97 0.04
N PRO A 8 4.56 2.82 -0.58
CA PRO A 8 5.48 1.72 -0.86
C PRO A 8 6.66 2.15 -1.73
N GLU A 9 6.47 3.03 -2.71
CA GLU A 9 7.50 3.55 -3.59
C GLU A 9 8.63 4.28 -2.85
N ILE A 10 8.34 4.91 -1.70
CA ILE A 10 9.35 5.52 -0.83
C ILE A 10 10.22 4.43 -0.20
N MET A 11 9.64 3.28 0.14
CA MET A 11 10.34 2.14 0.73
C MET A 11 11.17 1.41 -0.32
N LEU A 12 10.69 1.38 -1.56
CA LEU A 12 11.34 0.75 -2.71
C LEU A 12 12.46 1.61 -3.32
N SER A 13 12.65 2.84 -2.82
CA SER A 13 13.59 3.86 -3.35
C SER A 13 13.31 4.22 -4.80
N PHE A 14 12.04 4.38 -5.15
CA PHE A 14 11.63 4.75 -6.49
C PHE A 14 12.11 6.18 -6.83
N GLN A 15 12.60 6.38 -8.05
CA GLN A 15 13.23 7.65 -8.45
C GLN A 15 12.22 8.77 -8.75
N SER A 16 10.94 8.43 -8.97
CA SER A 16 9.91 9.41 -9.35
C SER A 16 8.88 9.59 -8.24
N TYR A 17 9.09 10.62 -7.42
CA TYR A 17 8.12 11.07 -6.43
C TYR A 17 7.08 11.97 -7.10
N THR A 18 5.80 11.60 -6.96
CA THR A 18 4.67 12.38 -7.47
C THR A 18 3.72 12.75 -6.33
N LYS A 19 2.71 13.58 -6.61
CA LYS A 19 1.65 13.93 -5.63
C LYS A 19 0.84 12.72 -5.15
N ALA A 20 0.94 11.58 -5.85
CA ALA A 20 0.26 10.33 -5.48
C ALA A 20 0.77 9.74 -4.14
N ILE A 21 1.94 10.15 -3.65
CA ILE A 21 2.43 9.76 -2.31
C ILE A 21 1.54 10.32 -1.18
N ASP A 22 0.94 11.50 -1.40
CA ASP A 22 0.06 12.14 -0.43
C ASP A 22 -1.30 11.44 -0.41
N VAL A 23 -1.79 11.00 -1.58
CA VAL A 23 -3.03 10.21 -1.71
C VAL A 23 -2.92 8.90 -0.93
N TRP A 24 -1.77 8.23 -0.98
CA TRP A 24 -1.53 7.04 -0.16
C TRP A 24 -1.62 7.35 1.33
N SER A 25 -0.99 8.44 1.77
CA SER A 25 -1.03 8.88 3.16
C SER A 25 -2.46 9.15 3.63
N ILE A 26 -3.29 9.77 2.77
CA ILE A 26 -4.72 10.00 3.02
C ILE A 26 -5.48 8.67 3.09
N GLY A 27 -5.20 7.70 2.20
CA GLY A 27 -5.78 6.37 2.25
C GLY A 27 -5.49 5.65 3.57
N CYS A 28 -4.25 5.73 4.07
CA CYS A 28 -3.89 5.18 5.38
C CYS A 28 -4.68 5.84 6.52
N ILE A 29 -4.86 7.16 6.48
CA ILE A 29 -5.65 7.90 7.47
C ILE A 29 -7.13 7.51 7.39
N LEU A 30 -7.69 7.37 6.19
CA LEU A 30 -9.07 6.94 6.00
C LEU A 30 -9.29 5.53 6.57
N ALA A 31 -8.39 4.59 6.28
CA ALA A 31 -8.44 3.25 6.86
C ALA A 31 -8.33 3.26 8.38
N GLU A 32 -7.52 4.16 8.94
CA GLU A 32 -7.40 4.35 10.39
C GLU A 32 -8.67 4.92 11.01
N LEU A 33 -9.34 5.86 10.35
CA LEU A 33 -10.64 6.38 10.78
C LEU A 33 -11.73 5.30 10.74
N LEU A 34 -11.72 4.43 9.73
CA LEU A 34 -12.67 3.32 9.62
C LEU A 34 -12.39 2.22 10.65
N GLY A 35 -11.13 1.94 10.95
CA GLY A 35 -10.70 0.87 11.86
C GLY A 35 -10.49 1.29 13.31
N GLY A 36 -10.44 2.59 13.59
CA GLY A 36 -10.08 3.16 14.91
C GLY A 36 -8.63 2.90 15.35
N ARG A 37 -7.77 2.41 14.44
CA ARG A 37 -6.37 2.04 14.73
C ARG A 37 -5.51 2.21 13.48
N PRO A 38 -4.20 2.47 13.63
CA PRO A 38 -3.28 2.60 12.50
C PRO A 38 -3.34 1.37 11.59
N PHE A 39 -3.54 1.60 10.29
CA PHE A 39 -3.76 0.53 9.33
C PHE A 39 -2.48 -0.28 9.04
N PHE A 40 -1.37 0.41 8.77
CA PHE A 40 -0.05 -0.21 8.60
C PHE A 40 0.85 0.15 9.77
N LYS A 41 1.17 -0.81 10.63
CA LYS A 41 2.01 -0.60 11.83
C LYS A 41 3.35 -1.32 11.68
N GLY A 42 4.11 -0.95 10.65
CA GLY A 42 5.44 -1.50 10.42
C GLY A 42 6.45 -1.02 11.46
N ARG A 43 7.24 -1.95 11.99
CA ARG A 43 8.37 -1.67 12.91
C ARG A 43 9.55 -1.06 12.15
N ASP A 44 9.85 -1.65 11.00
CA ASP A 44 10.95 -1.27 10.10
C ASP A 44 10.48 -1.15 8.65
N TYR A 45 11.37 -0.75 7.75
CA TYR A 45 11.01 -0.58 6.32
C TYR A 45 10.54 -1.88 5.68
N VAL A 46 11.20 -2.99 5.99
CA VAL A 46 10.86 -4.32 5.48
C VAL A 46 9.52 -4.81 6.04
N ASP A 47 9.30 -4.62 7.35
CA ASP A 47 8.07 -5.01 8.02
C ASP A 47 6.86 -4.23 7.50
N GLN A 48 7.00 -2.91 7.30
CA GLN A 48 5.96 -2.09 6.68
C GLN A 48 5.63 -2.56 5.26
N LEU A 49 6.64 -2.86 4.43
CA LEU A 49 6.42 -3.40 3.09
C LEU A 49 5.67 -4.73 3.13
N ASN A 50 6.05 -5.63 4.05
CA ASN A 50 5.35 -6.90 4.23
C ASN A 50 3.89 -6.69 4.66
N GLN A 51 3.59 -5.72 5.53
CA GLN A 51 2.21 -5.41 5.87
C GLN A 51 1.42 -4.89 4.67
N ILE A 52 2.04 -4.01 3.86
CA ILE A 52 1.43 -3.50 2.63
C ILE A 52 1.09 -4.67 1.68
N LEU A 53 2.06 -5.55 1.42
CA LEU A 53 1.87 -6.74 0.57
C LEU A 53 0.85 -7.72 1.15
N HIS A 54 0.76 -7.84 2.47
CA HIS A 54 -0.21 -8.71 3.12
C HIS A 54 -1.66 -8.28 2.86
N TYR A 55 -1.93 -6.96 2.85
CA TYR A 55 -3.27 -6.45 2.61
C TYR A 55 -3.58 -6.27 1.11
N LEU A 56 -2.64 -5.70 0.35
CA LEU A 56 -2.85 -5.38 -1.07
C LEU A 56 -2.51 -6.54 -2.02
N GLY A 57 -1.82 -7.55 -1.52
CA GLY A 57 -1.32 -8.67 -2.30
C GLY A 57 0.03 -8.41 -2.94
N THR A 58 0.59 -9.47 -3.53
CA THR A 58 1.84 -9.39 -4.29
C THR A 58 1.57 -8.67 -5.62
N PRO A 59 2.30 -7.58 -5.93
CA PRO A 59 2.14 -6.87 -7.19
C PRO A 59 2.59 -7.74 -8.37
N ASN A 60 2.04 -7.46 -9.55
CA ASN A 60 2.46 -8.12 -10.78
C ASN A 60 3.90 -7.72 -11.15
N GLU A 61 4.59 -8.58 -11.92
CA GLU A 61 5.97 -8.31 -12.35
C GLU A 61 6.11 -6.98 -13.10
N GLU A 62 5.12 -6.58 -13.91
CA GLU A 62 5.15 -5.30 -14.62
C GLU A 62 5.17 -4.11 -13.65
N THR A 63 4.27 -4.12 -12.66
CA THR A 63 4.21 -3.09 -11.62
C THR A 63 5.50 -3.08 -10.79
N LEU A 64 6.00 -4.25 -10.42
CA LEU A 64 7.23 -4.40 -9.64
C LEU A 64 8.46 -3.88 -10.38
N CYS A 65 8.56 -4.15 -11.69
CA CYS A 65 9.61 -3.60 -12.56
C CYS A 65 9.52 -2.09 -12.71
N ARG A 66 8.29 -1.52 -12.71
CA ARG A 66 8.08 -0.08 -12.82
C ARG A 66 8.52 0.68 -11.58
N ILE A 67 8.18 0.22 -10.37
CA ILE A 67 8.33 1.02 -9.14
C ILE A 67 9.44 0.53 -8.19
N GLY A 68 9.97 -0.68 -8.40
CA GLY A 68 10.93 -1.30 -7.51
C GLY A 68 12.38 -1.10 -7.94
N SER A 69 13.28 -0.82 -6.99
CA SER A 69 14.73 -0.99 -7.21
C SER A 69 15.10 -2.47 -7.36
N PRO A 70 16.23 -2.83 -7.99
CA PRO A 70 16.61 -4.23 -8.25
C PRO A 70 16.58 -5.12 -6.98
N ARG A 71 17.07 -4.57 -5.85
CA ARG A 71 17.05 -5.25 -4.55
C ARG A 71 15.64 -5.51 -4.05
N ALA A 72 14.74 -4.56 -4.24
CA ALA A 72 13.37 -4.69 -3.79
C ALA A 72 12.55 -5.63 -4.69
N GLN A 73 12.82 -5.63 -6.00
CA GLN A 73 12.24 -6.61 -6.93
C GLN A 73 12.64 -8.03 -6.53
N GLU A 74 13.92 -8.25 -6.22
CA GLU A 74 14.41 -9.55 -5.75
C GLU A 74 13.77 -9.94 -4.41
N TYR A 75 13.60 -9.00 -3.48
CA TYR A 75 12.90 -9.23 -2.22
C TYR A 75 11.45 -9.71 -2.45
N VAL A 76 10.68 -8.99 -3.26
CA VAL A 76 9.28 -9.35 -3.54
C VAL A 76 9.15 -10.66 -4.31
N ARG A 77 10.08 -10.97 -5.24
CA ARG A 77 10.13 -12.25 -5.96
C ARG A 77 10.39 -13.45 -5.05
N ASN A 78 11.14 -13.25 -3.96
CA ASN A 78 11.42 -14.31 -2.99
C ASN A 78 10.27 -14.54 -2.00
N LEU A 79 9.26 -13.66 -1.96
CA LEU A 79 8.10 -13.83 -1.10
C LEU A 79 7.06 -14.74 -1.75
N PRO A 80 6.31 -15.53 -0.95
CA PRO A 80 5.17 -16.29 -1.46
C PRO A 80 4.09 -15.34 -1.99
N PHE A 81 3.37 -15.78 -3.03
CA PHE A 81 2.26 -15.03 -3.58
C PHE A 81 1.17 -14.82 -2.51
N MET A 82 0.76 -13.57 -2.32
CA MET A 82 -0.31 -13.17 -1.41
C MET A 82 -1.48 -12.58 -2.22
N PRO A 83 -2.71 -13.09 -2.07
CA PRO A 83 -3.87 -12.48 -2.69
C PRO A 83 -4.28 -11.20 -1.95
N LYS A 84 -4.76 -10.20 -2.70
CA LYS A 84 -5.36 -8.99 -2.13
C LYS A 84 -6.51 -9.33 -1.20
N ILE A 85 -6.54 -8.73 -0.01
CA ILE A 85 -7.64 -8.87 0.94
C ILE A 85 -8.68 -7.78 0.61
N PRO A 86 -9.94 -8.13 0.30
CA PRO A 86 -10.96 -7.13 0.06
C PRO A 86 -11.16 -6.25 1.30
N PHE A 87 -11.13 -4.93 1.15
CA PHE A 87 -11.32 -3.99 2.26
C PHE A 87 -12.67 -4.18 2.97
N GLN A 88 -13.69 -4.66 2.28
CA GLN A 88 -14.98 -5.03 2.88
C GLN A 88 -14.88 -6.13 3.93
N ARG A 89 -13.91 -7.06 3.82
CA ARG A 89 -13.65 -8.06 4.87
C ARG A 89 -12.95 -7.45 6.08
N LEU A 90 -12.15 -6.40 5.89
CA LEU A 90 -11.43 -5.72 6.97
C LEU A 90 -12.35 -4.74 7.71
N PHE A 91 -13.24 -4.07 6.98
CA PHE A 91 -14.17 -3.07 7.49
C PHE A 91 -15.61 -3.42 7.09
N PRO A 92 -16.22 -4.46 7.69
CA PRO A 92 -17.54 -4.95 7.28
C PRO A 92 -18.68 -3.95 7.52
N ASN A 93 -18.49 -3.01 8.44
CA ASN A 93 -19.48 -1.98 8.79
C ASN A 93 -19.25 -0.65 8.05
N ALA A 94 -18.22 -0.55 7.21
CA ALA A 94 -17.90 0.68 6.50
C ALA A 94 -18.82 0.90 5.29
N ASN A 95 -19.00 2.16 4.92
CA ASN A 95 -19.75 2.54 3.72
C ASN A 95 -19.06 1.97 2.46
N PRO A 96 -19.78 1.25 1.57
CA PRO A 96 -19.24 0.77 0.30
C PRO A 96 -18.52 1.84 -0.53
N ASP A 97 -19.03 3.07 -0.57
CA ASP A 97 -18.40 4.18 -1.32
C ASP A 97 -17.06 4.59 -0.69
N ALA A 98 -16.95 4.53 0.64
CA ALA A 98 -15.71 4.80 1.34
C ALA A 98 -14.68 3.68 1.10
N LEU A 99 -15.13 2.43 0.95
CA LEU A 99 -14.27 1.30 0.62
C LEU A 99 -13.78 1.34 -0.83
N ASP A 100 -14.62 1.76 -1.77
CA ASP A 100 -14.21 1.99 -3.16
C ASP A 100 -13.16 3.10 -3.25
N LEU A 101 -13.41 4.22 -2.57
CA LEU A 101 -12.45 5.32 -2.49
C LEU A 101 -11.13 4.86 -1.86
N LEU A 102 -11.19 4.09 -0.77
CA LEU A 102 -10.01 3.54 -0.13
C LEU A 102 -9.22 2.63 -1.07
N ASP A 103 -9.91 1.80 -1.86
CA ASP A 103 -9.28 0.91 -2.83
C ASP A 103 -8.52 1.66 -3.93
N ARG A 104 -9.11 2.77 -4.39
CA ARG A 104 -8.50 3.65 -5.39
C ARG A 104 -7.39 4.55 -4.83
N MET A 105 -7.36 4.78 -3.52
CA MET A 105 -6.28 5.51 -2.85
C MET A 105 -5.09 4.61 -2.54
N LEU A 106 -5.34 3.39 -2.04
CA LEU A 106 -4.33 2.42 -1.63
C LEU A 106 -3.90 1.51 -2.80
N ALA A 107 -3.51 2.08 -3.93
CA ALA A 107 -2.93 1.30 -5.03
C ALA A 107 -1.40 1.19 -4.89
N PHE A 108 -0.85 0.03 -5.27
CA PHE A 108 0.60 -0.20 -5.24
C PHE A 108 1.32 0.62 -6.32
N ASP A 109 0.72 0.72 -7.52
CA ASP A 109 1.19 1.62 -8.57
C ASP A 109 0.70 3.06 -8.31
N PRO A 110 1.58 4.07 -8.21
CA PRO A 110 1.17 5.45 -8.03
C PRO A 110 0.38 6.02 -9.22
N SER A 111 0.49 5.44 -10.41
CA SER A 111 -0.27 5.86 -11.60
C SER A 111 -1.72 5.39 -11.60
N GLU A 112 -2.03 4.34 -10.83
CA GLU A 112 -3.40 3.84 -10.65
C GLU A 112 -4.13 4.53 -9.50
N ARG A 113 -3.43 5.34 -8.69
CA ARG A 113 -4.04 6.07 -7.58
C ARG A 113 -4.93 7.20 -8.10
N ILE A 114 -6.08 7.38 -7.44
CA ILE A 114 -6.98 8.50 -7.71
C ILE A 114 -6.26 9.85 -7.47
N THR A 115 -6.36 10.79 -8.40
CA THR A 115 -5.74 12.14 -8.32
C THR A 115 -6.66 13.22 -8.87
#